data_AF-A0AAA9RWG5-F1
#
_entry.id   AF-A0AAA9RWG5-F1
#
_cell.length_a   1.000
_cell.length_b   1.000
_cell.length_c   1.000
_cell.angle_alpha   90.00
_cell.angle_beta   90.00
_cell.angle_gamma   90.00
#
_symmetry.space_group_name_H-M   'P 1'
#
loop_
_entity.id
_entity.type
_entity.pdbx_description
1 polymer ?
#
loop_
_entity_poly.entity_id
_entity_poly.type
_entity_poly.pdbx_seq_one_letter_code
_entity_poly.pdbx_strand_id
1 'polypeptide(L)'
;MKLVYKDRDTQPEKNSDLQFEYLQWSPEKVATWICQLGFPQYKECFTTNFISGRKLIHVNCSNLPQMGITDFEDMKAISRHTRKLLGIEEPLFTRSIRLPYRDNIGLFLERKGHSGIKSDSLTLSEFAREVGLQDHAPRVATLENDAALSTDL
;
A
#
# COMPACT_ATOMS: atom_id res chain seq x y z
N MET A 1 36.61 -16.53 31.37
CA MET A 1 36.21 -15.60 30.30
C MET A 1 36.44 -16.25 28.94
N LYS A 2 35.37 -16.65 28.25
CA LYS A 2 35.30 -16.72 26.77
C LYS A 2 33.86 -16.39 26.39
N LEU A 3 33.67 -15.16 25.91
CA LEU A 3 32.47 -14.73 25.22
C LEU A 3 32.58 -15.25 23.79
N VAL A 4 31.65 -16.09 23.37
CA VAL A 4 31.43 -16.42 21.97
C VAL A 4 29.96 -16.16 21.71
N TYR A 5 29.64 -14.94 21.29
CA TYR A 5 28.37 -14.67 20.64
C TYR A 5 28.52 -15.10 19.18
N LYS A 6 27.64 -16.00 18.76
CA LYS A 6 27.47 -16.34 17.35
C LYS A 6 26.11 -15.84 16.93
N ASP A 7 26.12 -14.81 16.10
CA ASP A 7 24.96 -14.31 15.39
C ASP A 7 24.28 -15.43 14.61
N ARG A 8 22.95 -15.35 14.57
CA ARG A 8 22.19 -15.45 13.33
C ARG A 8 20.80 -14.90 13.57
N ASP A 9 20.54 -13.77 12.93
CA ASP A 9 19.23 -13.18 12.73
C ASP A 9 18.24 -14.24 12.26
N THR A 10 17.40 -14.70 13.18
CA THR A 10 16.14 -15.33 12.82
C THR A 10 15.19 -14.19 12.47
N GLN A 11 15.22 -13.75 11.21
CA GLN A 11 14.10 -13.01 10.62
C GLN A 11 12.83 -13.81 10.92
N PRO A 12 11.85 -13.26 11.66
CA PRO A 12 10.58 -13.95 11.80
C PRO A 12 9.91 -13.91 10.43
N GLU A 13 9.67 -15.08 9.84
CA GLU A 13 8.76 -15.27 8.72
C GLU A 13 7.37 -14.80 9.14
N LYS A 14 7.14 -13.49 9.01
CA LYS A 14 5.93 -12.85 9.48
C LYS A 14 4.85 -13.05 8.43
N ASN A 15 4.17 -14.19 8.54
CA ASN A 15 2.81 -14.46 8.07
C ASN A 15 2.38 -13.72 6.80
N SER A 16 2.61 -14.32 5.64
CA SER A 16 2.03 -13.89 4.35
C SER A 16 0.50 -13.75 4.41
N ASP A 17 -0.16 -14.48 5.31
CA ASP A 17 -1.62 -14.45 5.51
C ASP A 17 -2.15 -13.13 6.10
N LEU A 18 -1.31 -12.35 6.78
CA LEU A 18 -1.72 -11.07 7.36
C LEU A 18 -1.54 -9.89 6.41
N GLN A 19 -0.88 -10.09 5.27
CA GLN A 19 -0.51 -8.99 4.37
C GLN A 19 -1.72 -8.25 3.79
N PHE A 20 -2.86 -8.94 3.63
CA PHE A 20 -4.05 -8.40 2.97
C PHE A 20 -5.34 -8.57 3.80
N GLU A 21 -5.23 -8.66 5.14
CA GLU A 21 -6.38 -8.81 6.04
C GLU A 21 -7.45 -7.73 5.80
N TYR A 22 -7.01 -6.51 5.46
CA TYR A 22 -7.90 -5.39 5.16
C TYR A 22 -8.87 -5.68 4.02
N LEU A 23 -8.59 -6.60 3.09
CA LEU A 23 -9.51 -6.93 1.99
C LEU A 23 -10.83 -7.55 2.47
N GLN A 24 -10.87 -8.09 3.69
CA GLN A 24 -12.08 -8.64 4.29
C GLN A 24 -12.85 -7.62 5.14
N TRP A 25 -12.36 -6.37 5.23
CA TRP A 25 -13.02 -5.35 6.03
C TRP A 25 -14.36 -4.95 5.42
N SER A 26 -15.39 -4.99 6.25
CA SER A 26 -16.69 -4.41 5.95
C SER A 26 -16.62 -2.88 5.92
N PRO A 27 -17.61 -2.19 5.31
CA PRO A 27 -17.67 -0.73 5.35
C PRO A 27 -17.63 -0.14 6.77
N GLU A 28 -18.21 -0.82 7.75
CA GLU A 28 -18.22 -0.38 9.16
C GLU A 28 -16.82 -0.50 9.78
N LYS A 29 -16.07 -1.55 9.43
CA LYS A 29 -14.69 -1.72 9.88
C LYS A 29 -13.78 -0.66 9.28
N VAL A 30 -13.96 -0.34 7.99
CA VAL A 30 -13.25 0.75 7.32
C VAL A 30 -13.58 2.09 7.97
N ALA A 31 -14.86 2.39 8.21
CA ALA A 31 -15.28 3.63 8.84
C ALA A 31 -14.73 3.76 10.28
N THR A 32 -14.65 2.65 11.01
CA THR A 32 -14.01 2.62 12.34
C THR A 32 -12.51 2.93 12.25
N TRP A 33 -11.82 2.37 11.26
CA TRP A 33 -10.42 2.70 10.99
C TRP A 33 -10.23 4.18 10.68
N ILE A 34 -11.10 4.79 9.86
CA ILE A 34 -11.08 6.23 9.57
C ILE A 34 -11.28 7.08 10.85
N CYS A 35 -12.18 6.66 11.75
CA CYS A 35 -12.34 7.32 13.05
C CYS A 35 -11.06 7.25 13.89
N GLN A 36 -10.39 6.10 13.90
CA GLN A 36 -9.13 5.89 14.64
C GLN A 36 -7.96 6.70 14.07
N LEU A 37 -8.00 7.07 12.80
CA LEU A 37 -7.04 7.99 12.18
C LEU A 37 -7.25 9.45 12.60
N GLY A 38 -8.33 9.78 13.32
CA GLY A 38 -8.66 11.14 13.73
C GLY A 38 -9.70 11.83 12.86
N PHE A 39 -10.41 11.09 12.00
CA PHE A 39 -11.43 11.65 11.10
C PHE A 39 -12.86 11.11 11.37
N PRO A 40 -13.38 11.17 12.61
CA PRO A 40 -14.71 10.65 12.92
C PRO A 40 -15.83 11.33 12.13
N GLN A 41 -15.64 12.58 11.69
CA GLN A 41 -16.60 13.34 10.88
C GLN A 41 -16.89 12.66 9.52
N TYR A 42 -15.97 11.86 9.00
CA TYR A 42 -16.14 11.19 7.71
C TYR A 42 -16.67 9.76 7.82
N LYS A 43 -17.00 9.30 9.03
CA LYS A 43 -17.52 7.95 9.24
C LYS A 43 -18.67 7.61 8.28
N GLU A 44 -19.66 8.51 8.18
CA GLU A 44 -20.84 8.33 7.33
C GLU A 44 -20.49 8.37 5.84
N CYS A 45 -19.48 9.15 5.44
CA CYS A 45 -19.01 9.16 4.05
C CYS A 45 -18.56 7.76 3.61
N PHE A 46 -17.87 7.01 4.48
CA PHE A 46 -17.40 5.66 4.13
C PHE A 46 -18.51 4.60 4.20
N THR A 47 -19.42 4.68 5.17
CA THR A 47 -20.52 3.70 5.30
C THR A 47 -21.57 3.87 4.21
N THR A 48 -22.01 5.10 3.94
CA THR A 48 -23.06 5.40 2.96
C THR A 48 -22.62 5.11 1.53
N ASN A 49 -21.33 5.27 1.23
CA ASN A 49 -20.76 4.92 -0.08
C ASN A 49 -20.30 3.44 -0.16
N PHE A 50 -20.58 2.63 0.86
CA PHE A 50 -20.24 1.20 0.92
C PHE A 50 -18.75 0.93 0.64
N ILE A 51 -17.85 1.72 1.22
CA ILE A 51 -16.40 1.56 1.02
C ILE A 51 -15.90 0.41 1.88
N SER A 52 -15.86 -0.79 1.29
CA SER A 52 -15.23 -1.95 1.89
C SER A 52 -13.70 -1.91 1.74
N GLY A 53 -13.01 -2.80 2.44
CA GLY A 53 -11.56 -2.88 2.36
C GLY A 53 -11.00 -3.13 0.96
N ARG A 54 -11.74 -3.86 0.12
CA ARG A 54 -11.43 -4.05 -1.31
C ARG A 54 -11.48 -2.75 -2.11
N LYS A 55 -12.34 -1.81 -1.71
CA LYS A 55 -12.50 -0.51 -2.39
C LYS A 55 -11.49 0.54 -1.92
N LEU A 56 -10.71 0.28 -0.87
CA LEU A 56 -9.69 1.22 -0.38
C LEU A 56 -8.67 1.61 -1.46
N ILE A 57 -8.41 0.75 -2.44
CA ILE A 57 -7.52 1.03 -3.57
C ILE A 57 -7.98 2.23 -4.44
N HIS A 58 -9.26 2.62 -4.33
CA HIS A 58 -9.86 3.77 -5.01
C HIS A 58 -9.97 5.01 -4.12
N VAL A 59 -9.59 4.94 -2.84
CA VAL A 59 -9.62 6.08 -1.92
C VAL A 59 -8.37 6.93 -2.13
N ASN A 60 -8.51 7.97 -2.95
CA ASN A 60 -7.46 8.92 -3.31
C ASN A 60 -8.02 10.35 -3.39
N CYS A 61 -7.13 11.35 -3.52
CA CYS A 61 -7.53 12.76 -3.60
C CYS A 61 -8.45 13.09 -4.79
N SER A 62 -8.52 12.26 -5.84
CA SER A 62 -9.43 12.49 -6.96
C SER A 62 -10.86 12.02 -6.67
N ASN A 63 -11.00 10.97 -5.85
CA ASN A 63 -12.27 10.28 -5.62
C ASN A 63 -12.94 10.67 -4.30
N LEU A 64 -12.16 11.11 -3.30
CA LEU A 64 -12.67 11.56 -1.99
C LEU A 64 -13.74 12.67 -2.09
N PRO A 65 -13.65 13.66 -2.99
CA PRO A 65 -14.69 14.68 -3.14
C PRO A 65 -16.04 14.10 -3.55
N GLN A 66 -16.06 13.02 -4.33
CA GLN A 66 -17.30 12.36 -4.76
C GLN A 66 -18.06 11.71 -3.59
N MET A 67 -17.37 11.44 -2.48
CA MET A 67 -17.97 10.89 -1.26
C MET A 67 -18.27 11.95 -0.20
N GLY A 68 -18.08 13.24 -0.51
CA GLY A 68 -18.33 14.36 0.41
C GLY A 68 -17.13 14.80 1.25
N ILE A 69 -15.91 14.33 0.94
CA ILE A 69 -14.68 14.73 1.63
C ILE A 69 -13.94 15.73 0.74
N THR A 70 -14.04 17.02 1.07
CA THR A 70 -13.55 18.13 0.23
C THR A 70 -12.44 18.95 0.87
N ASP A 71 -12.15 18.75 2.16
CA ASP A 71 -11.02 19.41 2.81
C ASP A 71 -9.70 18.81 2.30
N PHE A 72 -8.84 19.66 1.74
CA PHE A 72 -7.63 19.21 1.05
C PHE A 72 -6.61 18.55 1.99
N GLU A 73 -6.45 19.04 3.22
CA GLU A 73 -5.48 18.47 4.16
C GLU A 73 -5.98 17.12 4.69
N ASP A 74 -7.27 17.00 4.95
CA ASP A 74 -7.89 15.72 5.29
C ASP A 74 -7.78 14.72 4.14
N MET A 75 -8.04 15.15 2.91
CA MET A 75 -7.89 14.30 1.71
C MET A 75 -6.46 13.77 1.55
N LYS A 76 -5.47 14.63 1.78
CA LYS A 76 -4.05 14.29 1.71
C LYS A 76 -3.67 13.31 2.82
N ALA A 77 -4.14 13.55 4.05
CA ALA A 77 -3.89 12.68 5.19
C ALA A 77 -4.51 11.28 5.00
N ILE A 78 -5.79 11.22 4.65
CA ILE A 78 -6.52 9.97 4.39
C ILE A 78 -5.85 9.19 3.25
N SER A 79 -5.54 9.86 2.12
CA SER A 79 -4.87 9.20 0.98
C SER A 79 -3.52 8.62 1.38
N ARG A 80 -2.73 9.33 2.20
CA ARG A 80 -1.45 8.83 2.72
C ARG A 80 -1.63 7.60 3.62
N HIS A 81 -2.59 7.63 4.54
CA HIS A 81 -2.87 6.51 5.43
C HIS A 81 -3.36 5.28 4.67
N THR A 82 -4.21 5.48 3.66
CA THR A 82 -4.66 4.42 2.74
C THR A 82 -3.47 3.80 2.02
N ARG A 83 -2.58 4.60 1.42
CA ARG A 83 -1.37 4.06 0.75
C ARG A 83 -0.51 3.22 1.70
N LYS A 84 -0.31 3.71 2.92
CA LYS A 84 0.45 3.00 3.96
C LYS A 84 -0.21 1.67 4.35
N LEU A 85 -1.54 1.64 4.49
CA LEU A 85 -2.28 0.42 4.80
C LEU A 85 -2.18 -0.62 3.68
N LEU A 86 -2.28 -0.17 2.43
CA LEU A 86 -2.24 -1.04 1.25
C LEU A 86 -0.82 -1.48 0.87
N GLY A 87 0.22 -0.86 1.45
CA GLY A 87 1.61 -1.11 1.07
C GLY A 87 1.92 -0.72 -0.38
N ILE A 88 1.24 0.32 -0.91
CA ILE A 88 1.46 0.83 -2.27
C ILE A 88 2.35 2.08 -2.23
N GLU A 89 3.20 2.25 -3.25
CA GLU A 89 4.02 3.45 -3.39
C GLU A 89 3.17 4.61 -3.91
N GLU A 90 3.53 5.82 -3.49
CA GLU A 90 2.99 7.03 -4.09
C GLU A 90 3.69 7.27 -5.43
N PRO A 91 2.97 7.35 -6.56
CA PRO A 91 3.60 7.62 -7.84
C PRO A 91 4.33 8.96 -7.80
N LEU A 92 5.65 8.93 -7.98
CA LEU A 92 6.45 10.15 -8.11
C LEU A 92 6.04 10.89 -9.38
N PHE A 93 6.02 12.22 -9.33
CA PHE A 93 5.75 13.05 -10.51
C PHE A 93 6.80 12.86 -11.62
N THR A 94 7.99 12.36 -11.27
CA THR A 94 9.10 12.03 -12.18
C THR A 94 9.02 10.61 -12.75
N ARG A 95 8.00 9.81 -12.39
CA ARG A 95 7.85 8.42 -12.86
C ARG A 95 7.75 8.41 -14.39
N SER A 96 8.51 7.50 -15.00
CA SER A 96 8.48 7.32 -16.46
C SER A 96 7.10 6.86 -16.93
N ILE A 97 6.58 7.50 -17.97
CA ILE A 97 5.31 7.13 -18.64
C ILE A 97 5.31 5.72 -19.24
N ARG A 98 6.50 5.09 -19.38
CA ARG A 98 6.64 3.71 -19.85
C ARG A 98 6.29 2.68 -18.78
N LEU A 99 6.40 3.07 -17.51
CA LEU A 99 6.03 2.20 -16.40
C LEU A 99 4.50 2.18 -16.27
N PRO A 100 3.93 1.09 -15.74
CA PRO A 100 2.51 1.07 -15.39
C PRO A 100 2.15 2.22 -14.44
N TYR A 101 0.88 2.61 -14.38
CA TYR A 101 0.42 3.76 -13.57
C TYR A 101 0.37 3.48 -12.05
N ARG A 102 0.50 2.22 -11.64
CA ARG A 102 0.63 1.75 -10.25
C ARG A 102 1.76 0.74 -10.15
N ASP A 103 2.18 0.43 -8.93
CA ASP A 103 3.15 -0.64 -8.69
C ASP A 103 2.46 -2.00 -8.75
N ASN A 104 3.25 -3.06 -8.72
CA ASN A 104 2.76 -4.43 -8.86
C ASN A 104 1.68 -4.79 -7.83
N ILE A 105 1.88 -4.36 -6.57
CA ILE A 105 0.89 -4.54 -5.51
C ILE A 105 -0.37 -3.70 -5.80
N GLY A 106 -0.21 -2.47 -6.26
CA GLY A 106 -1.35 -1.62 -6.64
C GLY A 106 -2.19 -2.21 -7.78
N LEU A 107 -1.53 -2.76 -8.81
CA LEU A 107 -2.20 -3.42 -9.95
C LEU A 107 -2.91 -4.72 -9.51
N PHE A 108 -2.28 -5.51 -8.64
CA PHE A 108 -2.90 -6.69 -8.04
C PHE A 108 -4.16 -6.32 -7.24
N LEU A 109 -4.06 -5.33 -6.35
CA LEU A 109 -5.15 -4.89 -5.50
C LEU A 109 -6.31 -4.28 -6.30
N GLU A 110 -6.03 -3.64 -7.43
CA GLU A 110 -7.07 -3.10 -8.31
C GLU A 110 -7.88 -4.23 -8.96
N ARG A 111 -7.23 -5.31 -9.41
CA ARG A 111 -7.92 -6.50 -9.94
C ARG A 111 -8.67 -7.27 -8.84
N LYS A 112 -8.11 -7.32 -7.63
CA LYS A 112 -8.71 -7.94 -6.45
C LYS A 112 -9.84 -7.10 -5.83
N GLY A 113 -9.90 -5.81 -6.17
CA GLY A 113 -10.95 -4.87 -5.73
C GLY A 113 -12.33 -5.19 -6.32
N HIS A 114 -12.36 -5.79 -7.51
CA HIS A 114 -13.60 -6.20 -8.17
C HIS A 114 -14.26 -7.38 -7.45
N SER A 115 -15.59 -7.44 -7.51
CA SER A 115 -16.37 -8.59 -7.03
C SER A 115 -16.51 -9.64 -8.12
N GLY A 116 -16.29 -10.91 -7.78
CA GLY A 116 -16.51 -12.04 -8.68
C GLY A 116 -15.50 -13.17 -8.46
N ILE A 117 -15.87 -14.38 -8.90
CA ILE A 117 -15.11 -15.62 -8.65
C ILE A 117 -13.64 -15.48 -9.04
N LYS A 118 -13.34 -14.86 -10.19
CA LYS A 118 -11.98 -14.65 -10.68
C LYS A 118 -11.15 -13.73 -9.78
N SER A 119 -11.73 -12.63 -9.32
CA SER A 119 -11.05 -11.68 -8.44
C SER A 119 -10.88 -12.24 -7.03
N ASP A 120 -11.86 -13.02 -6.56
CA ASP A 120 -11.83 -13.66 -5.24
C ASP A 120 -10.78 -14.77 -5.17
N SER A 121 -10.64 -15.58 -6.23
CA SER A 121 -9.63 -16.64 -6.29
C SER A 121 -8.22 -16.11 -6.57
N LEU A 122 -8.07 -14.85 -7.01
CA LEU A 122 -6.78 -14.32 -7.44
C LEU A 122 -5.79 -14.24 -6.27
N THR A 123 -4.71 -15.01 -6.40
CA THR A 123 -3.55 -14.95 -5.52
C THR A 123 -2.47 -14.02 -6.07
N LEU A 124 -1.62 -13.49 -5.19
CA LEU A 124 -0.52 -12.62 -5.61
C LEU A 124 0.50 -13.36 -6.48
N SER A 125 0.73 -14.65 -6.22
CA SER A 125 1.66 -15.50 -6.99
C SER A 125 1.16 -15.76 -8.41
N GLU A 126 -0.14 -16.02 -8.58
CA GLU A 126 -0.76 -16.13 -9.91
C GLU A 126 -0.66 -14.82 -10.68
N PHE A 127 -0.96 -13.69 -10.02
CA PHE A 127 -0.81 -12.38 -10.63
C PHE A 127 0.63 -12.08 -11.06
N ALA A 128 1.62 -12.39 -10.21
CA ALA A 128 3.03 -12.22 -10.53
C ALA A 128 3.47 -13.04 -11.75
N ARG A 129 2.94 -14.26 -11.89
CA ARG A 129 3.17 -15.11 -13.07
C ARG A 129 2.51 -14.54 -14.33
N GLU A 130 1.30 -14.01 -14.24
CA GLU A 130 0.59 -13.41 -15.37
C GLU A 130 1.26 -12.15 -15.91
N VAL A 131 1.70 -11.26 -15.03
CA VAL A 131 2.28 -9.96 -15.42
C VAL A 131 3.76 -10.08 -15.81
N GLY A 132 4.34 -11.29 -15.73
CA GLY A 132 5.75 -11.51 -16.05
C GLY A 132 6.69 -10.85 -15.03
N LEU A 133 6.25 -10.75 -13.77
CA LEU A 133 7.00 -10.09 -12.69
C LEU A 133 8.11 -10.95 -12.07
N GLN A 134 8.40 -12.11 -12.66
CA GLN A 134 9.44 -13.03 -12.19
C GLN A 134 10.86 -12.41 -12.26
N ASP A 135 11.07 -11.33 -13.02
CA ASP A 135 12.40 -10.73 -13.27
C ASP A 135 12.62 -9.32 -12.67
N HIS A 136 11.74 -8.84 -11.78
CA HIS A 136 11.94 -7.56 -11.08
C HIS A 136 11.86 -7.74 -9.56
N ALA A 137 12.89 -8.37 -9.01
CA ALA A 137 13.23 -8.19 -7.60
C ALA A 137 13.42 -6.69 -7.32
N PRO A 138 12.94 -6.17 -6.17
CA PRO A 138 13.09 -4.76 -5.85
C PRO A 138 14.58 -4.41 -5.85
N ARG A 139 14.93 -3.39 -6.64
CA ARG A 139 16.27 -2.79 -6.62
C ARG A 139 16.42 -2.16 -5.24
N VAL A 140 17.05 -2.88 -4.33
CA VAL A 140 17.45 -2.35 -3.03
C VAL A 140 18.23 -1.08 -3.33
N ALA A 141 17.68 0.07 -2.96
CA ALA A 141 18.39 1.32 -3.07
C ALA A 141 19.55 1.26 -2.08
N THR A 142 20.71 0.81 -2.56
CA THR A 142 21.99 1.06 -1.92
C THR A 142 22.21 2.56 -1.96
N LEU A 143 21.81 3.24 -0.89
CA LEU A 143 22.38 4.53 -0.52
C LEU A 143 23.81 4.26 -0.04
N GLU A 144 24.75 4.16 -0.99
CA GLU A 144 26.16 4.21 -0.66
C GLU A 144 26.60 5.68 -0.63
N ASN A 145 27.02 6.08 0.59
CA ASN A 145 27.72 7.29 0.99
C ASN A 145 28.46 8.07 -0.11
N ASP A 146 27.95 9.25 -0.45
CA ASP A 146 28.78 10.35 -0.94
C ASP A 146 29.44 11.05 0.26
N ALA A 147 30.52 10.46 0.78
CA ALA A 147 31.38 11.10 1.77
C ALA A 147 32.83 10.65 1.61
N ALA A 148 33.54 11.25 0.64
CA ALA A 148 35.00 11.48 0.52
C ALA A 148 35.27 11.79 -0.96
N LEU A 149 35.73 12.97 -1.38
CA LEU A 149 36.99 13.62 -1.05
C LEU A 149 36.90 15.11 -1.42
N SER A 150 37.03 16.00 -0.43
CA SER A 150 37.50 17.37 -0.66
C SER A 150 38.61 17.62 0.34
N THR A 151 39.83 17.33 -0.08
CA THR A 151 41.08 17.94 0.39
C THR A 151 42.04 17.80 -0.77
N ASP A 152 42.45 18.92 -1.35
CA ASP A 152 43.87 19.22 -1.52
C ASP A 152 44.03 20.72 -1.75
N LEU A 153 44.99 21.26 -0.99
CA LEU A 153 45.46 22.64 -0.97
C LEU A 153 46.35 22.92 -2.20
#